data_AF-A0A2M9E134-F1
#
_entry.id   AF-A0A2M9E134-F1
#
_cell.length_a   1.000
_cell.length_b   1.000
_cell.length_c   1.000
_cell.angle_alpha   90.00
_cell.angle_beta   90.00
_cell.angle_gamma   90.00
#
_symmetry.space_group_name_H-M   'P 1'
#
loop_
_entity.id
_entity.type
_entity.pdbx_description
1 polymer ?
#
loop_
_entity_poly.entity_id
_entity_poly.type
_entity_poly.pdbx_seq_one_letter_code
_entity_poly.pdbx_strand_id
1 'polypeptide(L)'
;MKRYPLQTLLRLRAHRTEAARMVVLERQRAVAACREECRRIGDEITALEDDRRAQRARLLDPPTPGMAWPVVLEAREAHIELLAQHIVAAQQRLQAAQGRLRDAERALEEAKQAYFRARAREDALEKRKHLWRDEQFALEAHQEEDAAADLFMARYVTPGTH
;
A
#
# COMPACT_ATOMS: atom_id res chain seq x y z
N MET A 1 14.41 9.87 37.72
CA MET A 1 13.31 9.53 36.78
C MET A 1 13.10 8.02 36.69
N LYS A 2 11.92 7.54 37.07
CA LYS A 2 11.52 6.13 36.94
C LYS A 2 11.33 5.78 35.44
N ARG A 3 11.60 4.53 35.05
CA ARG A 3 11.34 4.03 33.69
C ARG A 3 9.88 3.62 33.52
N TYR A 4 9.30 3.89 32.36
CA TYR A 4 7.91 3.50 32.06
C TYR A 4 7.72 1.97 32.13
N PRO A 5 6.79 1.44 32.93
CA PRO A 5 6.62 -0.01 33.13
C PRO A 5 6.32 -0.80 31.85
N LEU A 6 5.61 -0.20 30.89
CA LEU A 6 5.22 -0.87 29.63
C LEU A 6 6.14 -0.52 28.45
N GLN A 7 7.37 -0.06 28.71
CA GLN A 7 8.31 0.37 27.66
C GLN A 7 8.65 -0.77 26.68
N THR A 8 8.78 -2.02 27.16
CA THR A 8 9.04 -3.19 26.30
C THR A 8 7.86 -3.50 25.37
N LEU A 9 6.62 -3.41 25.90
CA LEU A 9 5.41 -3.61 25.11
C LEU A 9 5.28 -2.57 24.00
N LEU A 10 5.61 -1.31 24.29
CA LEU A 10 5.60 -0.22 23.32
C LEU A 10 6.60 -0.47 22.18
N ARG A 11 7.83 -0.88 22.48
CA ARG A 11 8.83 -1.25 21.44
C ARG A 11 8.35 -2.40 20.56
N LEU A 12 7.77 -3.44 21.16
CA LEU A 12 7.26 -4.59 20.43
C LEU A 12 6.05 -4.25 19.54
N ARG A 13 5.22 -3.28 19.97
CA ARG A 13 4.12 -2.76 19.14
C ARG A 13 4.62 -1.89 18.00
N ALA A 14 5.60 -1.01 18.23
CA ALA A 14 6.24 -0.22 17.19
C ALA A 14 6.83 -1.12 16.08
N HIS A 15 7.52 -2.20 16.47
CA HIS A 15 8.02 -3.19 15.51
C HIS A 15 6.89 -3.84 14.67
N ARG A 16 5.76 -4.17 15.30
CA ARG A 16 4.60 -4.74 14.57
C ARG A 16 3.95 -3.73 13.63
N THR A 17 3.87 -2.46 14.02
CA THR A 17 3.38 -1.40 13.14
C THR A 17 4.30 -1.24 11.94
N GLU A 18 5.61 -1.24 12.14
CA GLU A 18 6.58 -1.14 11.04
C GLU A 18 6.53 -2.37 10.12
N ALA A 19 6.40 -3.58 10.68
CA ALA A 19 6.19 -4.79 9.90
C ALA A 19 4.91 -4.71 9.05
N ALA A 20 3.80 -4.21 9.62
CA ALA A 20 2.56 -4.01 8.87
C ALA A 20 2.70 -2.94 7.78
N ARG A 21 3.49 -1.89 8.01
CA ARG A 21 3.82 -0.87 7.00
C ARG A 21 4.57 -1.47 5.82
N MET A 22 5.55 -2.34 6.09
CA MET A 22 6.30 -3.03 5.04
C MET A 22 5.37 -3.88 4.16
N VAL A 23 4.44 -4.61 4.76
CA VAL A 23 3.42 -5.38 4.01
C VAL A 23 2.57 -4.46 3.13
N VAL A 24 2.14 -3.30 3.62
CA VAL A 24 1.38 -2.33 2.80
C VAL A 24 2.20 -1.88 1.58
N LEU A 25 3.48 -1.56 1.76
CA LEU A 25 4.36 -1.15 0.66
C LEU A 25 4.56 -2.26 -0.37
N GLU A 26 4.72 -3.51 0.07
CA GLU A 26 4.79 -4.68 -0.82
C GLU A 26 3.50 -4.85 -1.63
N ARG A 27 2.34 -4.71 -0.99
CA ARG A 27 1.04 -4.79 -1.70
C ARG A 27 0.83 -3.63 -2.66
N GLN A 28 1.29 -2.42 -2.34
CA GLN A 28 1.26 -1.29 -3.28
C GLN A 28 2.08 -1.57 -4.54
N ARG A 29 3.28 -2.15 -4.38
CA ARG A 29 4.12 -2.56 -5.53
C ARG A 29 3.43 -3.63 -6.38
N ALA A 30 2.78 -4.61 -5.74
CA ALA A 30 2.04 -5.64 -6.45
C ALA A 30 0.86 -5.04 -7.26
N VAL A 31 0.09 -4.13 -6.67
CA VAL A 31 -0.99 -3.42 -7.39
C VAL A 31 -0.45 -2.62 -8.56
N ALA A 32 0.66 -1.89 -8.38
CA ALA A 32 1.30 -1.14 -9.46
C ALA A 32 1.73 -2.05 -10.61
N ALA A 33 2.35 -3.20 -10.31
CA ALA A 33 2.73 -4.19 -11.31
C ALA A 33 1.51 -4.77 -12.06
N CYS A 34 0.41 -5.08 -11.36
CA CYS A 34 -0.82 -5.55 -12.00
C CYS A 34 -1.46 -4.49 -12.90
N ARG A 35 -1.44 -3.21 -12.49
CA ARG A 35 -1.93 -2.10 -13.33
C ARG A 35 -1.10 -1.94 -14.59
N GLU A 36 0.22 -2.03 -14.46
CA GLU A 36 1.13 -1.99 -15.61
C GLU A 36 0.88 -3.14 -16.57
N GLU A 37 0.68 -4.35 -16.05
CA GLU A 37 0.34 -5.52 -16.87
C GLU A 37 -0.98 -5.31 -17.64
N CYS A 38 -2.01 -4.79 -16.97
CA CYS A 38 -3.29 -4.49 -17.63
C CYS A 38 -3.12 -3.42 -18.71
N ARG A 39 -2.34 -2.37 -18.45
CA ARG A 39 -2.04 -1.33 -19.43
C ARG A 39 -1.34 -1.91 -20.65
N ARG A 40 -0.27 -2.67 -20.44
CA ARG A 40 0.51 -3.30 -21.52
C ARG A 40 -0.35 -4.21 -22.41
N ILE A 41 -1.25 -4.99 -21.82
CA ILE A 41 -2.17 -5.84 -22.61
C ILE A 41 -3.22 -4.97 -23.34
N GLY A 42 -3.68 -3.88 -22.73
CA GLY A 42 -4.55 -2.90 -23.41
C GLY A 42 -3.88 -2.29 -24.64
N ASP A 43 -2.64 -1.84 -24.52
CA ASP A 43 -1.86 -1.28 -25.63
C ASP A 43 -1.63 -2.32 -26.75
N GLU A 44 -1.39 -3.59 -26.37
CA GLU A 44 -1.28 -4.72 -27.32
C GLU A 44 -2.58 -4.91 -28.11
N ILE A 45 -3.74 -4.85 -27.46
CA ILE A 45 -5.04 -4.97 -28.13
C ILE A 45 -5.24 -3.82 -29.12
N THR A 46 -4.96 -2.58 -28.70
CA THR A 46 -5.07 -1.41 -29.59
C THR A 46 -4.17 -1.54 -30.82
N ALA A 47 -2.92 -1.98 -30.65
CA ALA A 47 -2.01 -2.22 -31.77
C ALA A 47 -2.55 -3.28 -32.75
N LEU A 48 -3.06 -4.39 -32.22
CA LEU A 48 -3.66 -5.45 -33.06
C LEU A 48 -4.92 -4.96 -33.80
N GLU A 49 -5.74 -4.11 -33.18
CA GLU A 49 -6.91 -3.52 -33.80
C GLU A 49 -6.55 -2.53 -34.92
N ASP A 50 -5.51 -1.73 -34.72
CA ASP A 50 -4.98 -0.80 -35.71
C ASP A 50 -4.38 -1.56 -36.90
N ASP A 51 -3.59 -2.61 -36.65
CA ASP A 51 -3.05 -3.49 -37.69
C ASP A 51 -4.18 -4.13 -38.50
N ARG A 52 -5.21 -4.65 -37.84
CA ARG A 52 -6.36 -5.25 -38.49
C ARG A 52 -7.13 -4.24 -39.34
N ARG A 53 -7.28 -3.01 -38.86
CA ARG A 53 -7.92 -1.91 -39.60
C ARG A 53 -7.10 -1.53 -40.82
N ALA A 54 -5.78 -1.44 -40.69
CA ALA A 54 -4.87 -1.16 -41.79
C ALA A 54 -4.92 -2.25 -42.87
N GLN A 55 -4.95 -3.52 -42.48
CA GLN A 55 -5.07 -4.65 -43.43
C GLN A 55 -6.41 -4.63 -44.17
N ARG A 56 -7.50 -4.32 -43.48
CA ARG A 56 -8.83 -4.15 -44.10
C ARG A 56 -8.86 -3.00 -45.10
N ALA A 57 -8.24 -1.86 -44.78
CA ALA A 57 -8.17 -0.72 -45.68
C ALA A 57 -7.43 -1.05 -46.99
N ARG A 58 -6.45 -1.98 -46.93
CA ARG A 58 -5.62 -2.41 -48.07
C ARG A 58 -6.13 -3.68 -48.74
N LEU A 59 -7.31 -4.18 -48.38
CA LEU A 59 -7.82 -5.48 -48.84
C LEU A 59 -7.90 -5.53 -50.38
N LEU A 60 -8.33 -4.44 -51.00
CA LEU A 60 -8.50 -4.29 -52.45
C LEU A 60 -7.29 -3.65 -53.15
N ASP A 61 -6.18 -3.40 -52.44
CA ASP A 61 -4.98 -2.83 -53.05
C ASP A 61 -4.42 -3.78 -54.10
N PRO A 62 -3.89 -3.28 -55.22
CA PRO A 62 -3.32 -4.13 -56.23
C PRO A 62 -2.18 -5.00 -55.68
N PRO A 63 -2.15 -6.31 -56.00
CA PRO A 63 -1.07 -7.19 -55.68
C PRO A 63 0.16 -6.81 -56.51
N THR A 64 1.32 -7.26 -56.06
CA THR A 64 2.56 -7.10 -56.80
C THR A 64 2.45 -7.72 -58.19
N PRO A 65 3.01 -7.08 -59.25
CA PRO A 65 3.02 -7.65 -60.59
C PRO A 65 3.49 -9.10 -60.61
N GLY A 66 2.75 -9.97 -61.28
CA GLY A 66 3.04 -11.40 -61.37
C GLY A 66 2.35 -12.28 -60.30
N MET A 67 1.69 -11.69 -59.29
CA MET A 67 0.85 -12.46 -58.36
C MET A 67 -0.61 -12.54 -58.81
N ALA A 68 -1.21 -13.71 -58.63
CA ALA A 68 -2.63 -13.92 -58.91
C ALA A 68 -3.50 -13.26 -57.83
N TRP A 69 -4.51 -12.50 -58.26
CA TRP A 69 -5.42 -11.77 -57.37
C TRP A 69 -6.11 -12.65 -56.31
N PRO A 70 -6.66 -13.84 -56.66
CA PRO A 70 -7.36 -14.67 -55.68
C PRO A 70 -6.47 -15.12 -54.52
N VAL A 71 -5.20 -15.45 -54.82
CA VAL A 71 -4.24 -15.92 -53.82
C VAL A 71 -3.87 -14.81 -52.83
N VAL A 72 -3.65 -13.59 -53.33
CA VAL A 72 -3.31 -12.44 -52.47
C VAL A 72 -4.50 -12.02 -51.61
N LEU A 73 -5.71 -12.07 -52.16
CA LEU A 73 -6.93 -11.78 -51.42
C LEU A 73 -7.13 -12.80 -50.28
N GLU A 74 -7.06 -14.09 -50.57
CA GLU A 74 -7.20 -15.17 -49.57
C GLU A 74 -6.16 -15.03 -48.45
N ALA A 75 -4.90 -14.74 -48.79
CA ALA A 75 -3.84 -14.51 -47.80
C ALA A 75 -4.13 -13.29 -46.89
N ARG A 76 -4.67 -12.20 -47.45
CA ARG A 76 -5.04 -11.00 -46.68
C ARG A 76 -6.23 -11.28 -45.76
N GLU A 77 -7.25 -12.00 -46.25
CA GLU A 77 -8.40 -12.41 -45.44
C GLU A 77 -7.99 -13.32 -44.29
N ALA A 78 -7.14 -14.32 -44.56
CA ALA A 78 -6.59 -15.21 -43.55
C ALA A 78 -5.79 -14.44 -42.48
N HIS A 79 -5.02 -13.43 -42.89
CA HIS A 79 -4.28 -12.58 -41.94
C HIS A 79 -5.21 -11.70 -41.08
N ILE A 80 -6.27 -11.13 -41.66
CA ILE A 80 -7.29 -10.37 -40.92
C ILE A 80 -7.99 -11.24 -39.87
N GLU A 81 -8.26 -12.51 -40.21
CA GLU A 81 -8.86 -13.48 -39.31
C GLU A 81 -7.90 -13.88 -38.19
N LEU A 82 -6.63 -14.12 -38.51
CA LEU A 82 -5.60 -14.39 -37.50
C LEU A 82 -5.47 -13.23 -36.50
N LEU A 83 -5.46 -11.98 -36.98
CA LEU A 83 -5.46 -10.80 -36.11
C LEU A 83 -6.70 -10.75 -35.21
N ALA A 84 -7.88 -11.13 -35.72
CA ALA A 84 -9.09 -11.21 -34.93
C ALA A 84 -8.98 -12.26 -33.80
N GLN A 85 -8.41 -13.43 -34.08
CA GLN A 85 -8.17 -14.46 -33.08
C GLN A 85 -7.19 -14.00 -31.99
N HIS A 86 -6.11 -13.30 -32.38
CA HIS A 86 -5.16 -12.73 -31.43
C HIS A 86 -5.79 -11.66 -30.53
N ILE A 87 -6.67 -10.81 -31.08
CA ILE A 87 -7.42 -9.82 -30.30
C ILE A 87 -8.29 -10.51 -29.24
N VAL A 88 -9.03 -11.56 -29.61
CA VAL A 88 -9.88 -12.32 -28.65
C VAL A 88 -9.01 -12.95 -27.55
N ALA A 89 -7.88 -13.56 -27.91
CA ALA A 89 -6.96 -14.14 -26.93
C ALA A 89 -6.36 -13.07 -26.00
N ALA A 90 -6.02 -11.90 -26.53
CA ALA A 90 -5.53 -10.77 -25.74
C ALA A 90 -6.60 -10.22 -24.79
N GLN A 91 -7.85 -10.13 -25.22
CA GLN A 91 -8.98 -9.74 -24.38
C GLN A 91 -9.22 -10.71 -23.21
N GLN A 92 -9.11 -12.02 -23.45
CA GLN A 92 -9.19 -13.03 -22.39
C GLN A 92 -8.05 -12.87 -21.37
N ARG A 93 -6.82 -12.62 -21.84
CA ARG A 93 -5.67 -12.30 -20.97
C ARG A 93 -5.90 -11.02 -20.18
N LEU A 94 -6.46 -9.98 -20.79
CA LEU A 94 -6.79 -8.73 -20.12
C LEU A 94 -7.82 -8.96 -19.01
N GLN A 95 -8.87 -9.73 -19.27
CA GLN A 95 -9.88 -10.06 -18.27
C GLN A 95 -9.26 -10.80 -17.07
N ALA A 96 -8.37 -11.77 -17.32
CA ALA A 96 -7.66 -12.47 -16.26
C ALA A 96 -6.71 -11.53 -15.47
N ALA A 97 -6.01 -10.61 -16.15
CA ALA A 97 -5.16 -9.61 -15.51
C ALA A 97 -5.96 -8.63 -14.64
N GLN A 98 -7.12 -8.18 -15.12
CA GLN A 98 -8.04 -7.34 -14.35
C GLN A 98 -8.60 -8.06 -13.12
N GLY A 99 -8.85 -9.37 -13.21
CA GLY A 99 -9.19 -10.20 -12.06
C GLY A 99 -8.09 -10.15 -10.99
N ARG A 100 -6.85 -10.41 -11.39
CA ARG A 100 -5.68 -10.33 -10.48
C ARG A 100 -5.49 -8.93 -9.89
N LEU A 101 -5.75 -7.87 -10.66
CA LEU A 101 -5.70 -6.50 -10.16
C LEU A 101 -6.72 -6.27 -9.03
N ARG A 102 -7.97 -6.71 -9.21
CA ARG A 102 -9.01 -6.58 -8.18
C ARG A 102 -8.65 -7.32 -6.89
N ASP A 103 -8.06 -8.52 -7.02
CA ASP A 103 -7.60 -9.29 -5.88
C ASP A 103 -6.42 -8.61 -5.16
N ALA A 104 -5.48 -8.06 -5.92
CA ALA A 104 -4.36 -7.30 -5.37
C ALA A 104 -4.82 -6.02 -4.66
N GLU A 105 -5.81 -5.30 -5.21
CA GLU A 105 -6.40 -4.11 -4.58
C GLU A 105 -7.12 -4.47 -3.28
N ARG A 106 -7.86 -5.58 -3.25
CA ARG A 106 -8.48 -6.08 -2.02
C ARG A 106 -7.44 -6.41 -0.95
N ALA A 107 -6.39 -7.12 -1.32
CA ALA A 107 -5.29 -7.46 -0.41
C ALA A 107 -4.57 -6.21 0.12
N LEU A 108 -4.46 -5.15 -0.70
CA LEU A 108 -3.90 -3.87 -0.27
C LEU A 108 -4.81 -3.19 0.77
N GLU A 109 -6.13 -3.18 0.56
CA GLU A 109 -7.06 -2.61 1.53
C GLU A 109 -7.06 -3.38 2.86
N GLU A 110 -6.99 -4.71 2.82
CA GLU A 110 -6.84 -5.54 4.01
C GLU A 110 -5.53 -5.22 4.77
N ALA A 111 -4.42 -5.07 4.04
CA ALA A 111 -3.13 -4.68 4.62
C ALA A 111 -3.17 -3.29 5.26
N LYS A 112 -3.81 -2.31 4.60
CA LYS A 112 -4.00 -0.95 5.16
C LYS A 112 -4.81 -1.01 6.44
N GLN A 113 -5.92 -1.73 6.46
CA GLN A 113 -6.74 -1.90 7.67
C GLN A 113 -5.97 -2.57 8.80
N ALA A 114 -5.12 -3.56 8.49
CA ALA A 114 -4.26 -4.21 9.48
C ALA A 114 -3.22 -3.23 10.05
N TYR A 115 -2.60 -2.42 9.19
CA TYR A 115 -1.67 -1.35 9.59
C TYR A 115 -2.36 -0.33 10.50
N PHE A 116 -3.53 0.20 10.13
CA PHE A 116 -4.26 1.15 10.97
C PHE A 116 -4.65 0.56 12.32
N ARG A 117 -5.07 -0.71 12.36
CA ARG A 117 -5.34 -1.44 13.61
C ARG A 117 -4.08 -1.60 14.46
N ALA A 118 -2.92 -1.86 13.87
CA ALA A 118 -1.66 -1.95 14.58
C ALA A 118 -1.24 -0.59 15.15
N ARG A 119 -1.32 0.46 14.32
CA ARG A 119 -0.98 1.83 14.69
C ARG A 119 -1.86 2.38 15.80
N ALA A 120 -3.18 2.18 15.72
CA ALA A 120 -4.10 2.63 16.77
C ALA A 120 -3.77 2.02 18.15
N ARG A 121 -3.31 0.76 18.18
CA ARG A 121 -2.89 0.08 19.42
C ARG A 121 -1.56 0.62 19.95
N GLU A 122 -0.65 1.02 19.07
CA GLU A 122 0.60 1.68 19.44
C GLU A 122 0.33 3.08 20.00
N ASP A 123 -0.44 3.91 19.29
CA ASP A 123 -0.80 5.26 19.71
C ASP A 123 -1.53 5.27 21.07
N ALA A 124 -2.38 4.26 21.34
CA ALA A 124 -3.03 4.09 22.64
C ALA A 124 -2.03 3.86 23.78
N LEU A 125 -0.95 3.11 23.54
CA LEU A 125 0.11 2.90 24.54
C LEU A 125 1.00 4.13 24.69
N GLU A 126 1.27 4.85 23.60
CA GLU A 126 2.00 6.13 23.66
C GLU A 126 1.24 7.14 24.51
N LYS A 127 -0.08 7.31 24.29
CA LYS A 127 -0.94 8.17 25.12
C LYS A 127 -0.87 7.77 26.60
N ARG A 128 -0.93 6.47 26.90
CA ARG A 128 -0.82 5.98 28.28
C ARG A 128 0.56 6.24 28.90
N LYS A 129 1.63 6.19 28.11
CA LYS A 129 2.99 6.55 28.55
C LYS A 129 3.08 8.04 28.90
N HIS A 130 2.46 8.90 28.10
CA HIS A 130 2.42 10.34 28.37
C HIS A 130 1.68 10.63 29.68
N LEU A 131 0.47 10.10 29.85
CA LEU A 131 -0.29 10.26 31.09
C LEU A 131 0.48 9.78 32.33
N TRP A 132 1.10 8.60 32.25
CA TRP A 132 1.92 8.09 33.35
C TRP A 132 3.10 9.01 33.68
N ARG A 133 3.73 9.62 32.66
CA ARG A 133 4.84 10.55 32.88
C ARG A 133 4.36 11.80 33.61
N ASP A 134 3.20 12.34 33.21
CA ASP A 134 2.62 13.53 33.84
C ASP A 134 2.21 13.23 35.29
N GLU A 135 1.65 12.05 35.56
CA GLU A 135 1.38 11.57 36.93
C GLU A 135 2.66 11.44 37.77
N GLN A 136 3.76 10.94 37.21
CA GLN A 136 5.02 10.86 37.95
C GLN A 136 5.57 12.24 38.30
N PHE A 137 5.47 13.20 37.37
CA PHE A 137 5.90 14.58 37.65
C PHE A 137 5.04 15.25 38.72
N ALA A 138 3.72 15.06 38.67
CA ALA A 138 2.83 15.59 39.70
C ALA A 138 3.14 15.00 41.09
N LEU A 139 3.42 13.70 41.17
CA LEU A 139 3.82 13.05 42.42
C LEU A 139 5.18 13.54 42.93
N GLU A 140 6.15 13.74 42.04
CA GLU A 140 7.46 14.31 42.41
C GLU A 140 7.29 15.75 42.93
N ALA A 141 6.48 16.58 42.27
CA ALA A 141 6.19 17.94 42.72
C ALA A 141 5.50 17.99 44.09
N HIS A 142 4.50 17.14 44.34
CA HIS A 142 3.85 17.07 45.66
C HIS A 142 4.80 16.58 46.76
N GLN A 143 5.70 15.64 46.45
CA GLN A 143 6.73 15.21 47.42
C GLN A 143 7.72 16.34 47.75
N GLU A 144 8.06 17.17 46.78
CA GLU A 144 8.90 18.36 47.00
C GLU A 144 8.17 19.41 47.84
N GLU A 145 6.87 19.64 47.60
CA GLU A 145 6.02 20.53 48.39
C GLU A 145 5.89 20.05 49.85
N ASP A 146 5.60 18.77 50.07
CA ASP A 146 5.50 18.16 51.40
C ASP A 146 6.85 18.25 52.14
N ALA A 147 7.96 17.93 51.47
CA ALA A 147 9.29 18.03 52.07
C ALA A 147 9.65 19.49 52.42
N ALA A 148 9.26 20.46 51.60
CA ALA A 148 9.47 21.87 51.89
C ALA A 148 8.61 22.34 53.08
N ALA A 149 7.37 21.87 53.18
CA ALA A 149 6.48 22.14 54.30
C ALA A 149 7.03 21.54 55.61
N ASP A 150 7.53 20.30 55.57
CA ASP A 150 8.16 19.65 56.72
C ASP A 150 9.40 20.39 57.20
N LEU A 151 10.25 20.87 56.28
CA LEU A 151 11.43 21.69 56.62
C LEU A 151 11.03 23.05 57.22
N PHE A 152 9.99 23.68 56.68
CA PHE A 152 9.43 24.90 57.23
C PHE A 152 8.93 24.66 58.65
N MET A 153 8.13 23.62 58.88
CA MET A 153 7.62 23.26 60.21
C MET A 153 8.74 22.88 61.19
N ALA A 154 9.75 22.13 60.76
CA ALA A 154 10.91 21.79 61.57
C ALA A 154 11.66 23.05 62.05
N ARG A 155 11.74 24.10 61.22
CA ARG A 155 12.32 25.40 61.60
C ARG A 155 11.52 26.13 62.68
N TYR A 156 10.20 25.98 62.72
CA TYR A 156 9.35 26.56 63.78
C TYR A 156 9.29 25.71 65.06
N VAL A 157 9.53 24.40 64.96
CA VAL A 157 9.47 23.44 66.09
C VAL A 157 10.83 23.27 66.79
N THR A 158 11.92 23.83 66.28
CA THR A 158 13.14 24.06 67.08
C THR A 158 13.05 25.42 67.80
N PRO A 159 12.49 25.51 69.03
CA PRO A 159 12.64 26.70 69.83
C PRO A 159 14.13 26.85 70.17
N GLY A 160 14.65 28.05 70.00
CA GLY A 160 15.96 28.41 70.50
C GLY A 160 16.04 28.06 71.98
N THR A 161 16.96 27.14 72.30
CA THR A 161 17.59 27.10 73.62
C THR A 161 18.32 28.44 73.80
N HIS A 162 17.63 29.40 74.41
CA HIS A 162 18.22 30.54 75.11
C HIS A 162 18.03 30.34 76.60
#